data_AF-A0A517Y4L1-F1
#
_entry.id   AF-A0A517Y4L1-F1
#
_cell.length_a   1.000
_cell.length_b   1.000
_cell.length_c   1.000
_cell.angle_alpha   90.00
_cell.angle_beta   90.00
_cell.angle_gamma   90.00
#
_symmetry.space_group_name_H-M   'P 1'
#
loop_
_entity.id
_entity.type
_entity.pdbx_description
1 polymer ?
#
loop_
_entity_poly.entity_id
_entity_poly.type
_entity_poly.pdbx_seq_one_letter_code
_entity_poly.pdbx_strand_id
1 'polypeptide(L)'
;MNSCFDSYLELCRPFAFPAPWNCCEADKHSLLGPTDPAAALASLMERHSEQSLVRSGIVKKDADGRLALRPMLAAPDVAFVVLIDTTTGRVRNLMTEAGCVLGDKAPIFEVLGDKHTFDALDMDEQAVFLTDTINDTILLRSFGLVAAPIAGLNRLNQQGIDLLCQYYGVTQRLSERQHEEQFESQSQQDDHGLESAPDPNDPLYRSGLRRATPNVGSAGMPGMPPYILPSSGYVGKDEPPIRLTLVRWRLCLMSKTDPVSMQAAVDELKVMARYRHIDIGELSQWTPSERDFEAIRFALSRGESVWIKDALLDGIYSGVGKLDHLKTKPAMVTPPTDLAGAVEHLHETMLVTTDEKSRQRRKEALHNYHRVVARQVTGPMLRQAEAAVDPLDRALQLQFVQLNALFLEKAPTVREQMLQGLSPQREESLKGTDKSVSELLAISGQMVSLAKEMTKWKPRPTSMPSRTPTTKLNLSRRFADSDLVSQN
;
A
#
# COMPACT_ATOMS: atom_id res chain seq x y z
N MET A 1 41.58 -14.93 -16.53
CA MET A 1 41.48 -13.47 -16.69
C MET A 1 40.59 -12.97 -15.57
N ASN A 2 41.05 -11.99 -14.79
CA ASN A 2 40.20 -11.32 -13.80
C ASN A 2 39.02 -10.69 -14.53
N SER A 3 37.82 -10.74 -13.95
CA SER A 3 36.67 -10.06 -14.55
C SER A 3 36.86 -8.53 -14.47
N CYS A 4 36.14 -7.76 -15.30
CA CYS A 4 36.17 -6.30 -15.18
C CYS A 4 35.75 -5.82 -13.77
N PHE A 5 34.89 -6.58 -13.08
CA PHE A 5 34.53 -6.35 -11.68
C PHE A 5 35.71 -6.50 -10.75
N ASP A 6 36.40 -7.63 -10.80
CA ASP A 6 37.53 -7.89 -9.91
C ASP A 6 38.58 -6.79 -10.05
N SER A 7 38.88 -6.38 -11.30
CA SER A 7 39.80 -5.26 -11.55
C SER A 7 39.30 -3.91 -11.04
N TYR A 8 37.98 -3.64 -11.03
CA TYR A 8 37.44 -2.42 -10.42
C TYR A 8 37.48 -2.48 -8.89
N LEU A 9 37.16 -3.63 -8.30
CA LEU A 9 37.19 -3.83 -6.85
C LEU A 9 38.63 -3.76 -6.30
N GLU A 10 39.63 -4.20 -7.07
CA GLU A 10 41.06 -4.03 -6.75
C GLU A 10 41.49 -2.54 -6.63
N LEU A 11 40.77 -1.62 -7.27
CA LEU A 11 41.03 -0.18 -7.21
C LEU A 11 40.26 0.51 -6.08
N CYS A 12 39.35 -0.20 -5.42
CA CYS A 12 38.54 0.29 -4.31
C CYS A 12 39.26 0.10 -2.98
N ARG A 13 38.82 0.83 -1.95
CA ARG A 13 39.35 0.70 -0.58
C ARG A 13 38.31 0.08 0.34
N PRO A 14 38.70 -0.68 1.37
CA PRO A 14 37.78 -1.10 2.41
C PRO A 14 37.04 0.09 3.02
N PHE A 15 35.74 -0.08 3.27
CA PHE A 15 34.97 0.95 3.98
C PHE A 15 35.41 1.00 5.45
N ALA A 16 35.53 2.21 6.00
CA ALA A 16 35.81 2.43 7.41
C ALA A 16 34.79 3.42 7.97
N PHE A 17 34.21 3.08 9.12
CA PHE A 17 33.24 3.96 9.75
C PHE A 17 33.93 5.23 10.29
N PRO A 18 33.31 6.41 10.13
CA PRO A 18 33.71 7.59 10.87
C PRO A 18 33.32 7.45 12.35
N ALA A 19 33.86 8.33 13.20
CA ALA A 19 33.38 8.47 14.57
C ALA A 19 31.86 8.77 14.61
N PRO A 20 31.12 8.24 15.60
CA PRO A 20 31.59 7.45 16.74
C PRO A 20 31.74 5.94 16.47
N TRP A 21 31.47 5.48 15.24
CA TRP A 21 31.39 4.07 14.87
C TRP A 21 32.72 3.46 14.42
N ASN A 22 33.81 4.21 14.47
CA ASN A 22 35.15 3.77 14.07
C ASN A 22 35.75 2.66 14.95
N CYS A 23 35.07 2.25 16.01
CA CYS A 23 35.38 1.05 16.80
C CYS A 23 34.78 -0.25 16.23
N CYS A 24 33.88 -0.14 15.25
CA CYS A 24 33.26 -1.28 14.60
C CYS A 24 34.01 -1.66 13.32
N GLU A 25 34.12 -2.96 13.05
CA GLU A 25 34.56 -3.46 11.75
C GLU A 25 33.39 -3.36 10.76
N ALA A 26 33.66 -2.83 9.56
CA ALA A 26 32.66 -2.78 8.50
C ALA A 26 32.46 -4.17 7.88
N ASP A 27 31.26 -4.41 7.34
CA ASP A 27 30.98 -5.56 6.47
C ASP A 27 32.09 -5.65 5.40
N LYS A 28 32.73 -6.82 5.30
CA LYS A 28 33.86 -7.09 4.40
C LYS A 28 33.58 -6.85 2.92
N HIS A 29 32.31 -6.83 2.53
CA HIS A 29 31.85 -6.54 1.17
C HIS A 29 31.52 -5.05 0.95
N SER A 30 31.72 -4.21 1.96
CA SER A 30 31.53 -2.77 1.89
C SER A 30 32.83 -2.06 1.52
N LEU A 31 32.78 -1.27 0.46
CA LEU A 31 33.94 -0.61 -0.12
C LEU A 31 33.65 0.87 -0.36
N LEU A 32 34.73 1.64 -0.45
CA LEU A 32 34.78 2.98 -1.00
C LEU A 32 35.33 2.90 -2.41
N GLY A 33 34.65 3.54 -3.36
CA GLY A 33 35.11 3.69 -4.73
C GLY A 33 36.46 4.40 -4.83
N PRO A 34 37.08 4.40 -6.02
CA PRO A 34 38.37 5.05 -6.21
C PRO A 34 38.30 6.56 -5.89
N THR A 35 39.35 7.10 -5.28
CA THR A 35 39.47 8.54 -5.01
C THR A 35 39.60 9.36 -6.30
N ASP A 36 40.17 8.76 -7.35
CA ASP A 36 40.18 9.32 -8.71
C ASP A 36 39.44 8.37 -9.68
N PRO A 37 38.13 8.58 -9.91
CA PRO A 37 37.34 7.77 -10.82
C PRO A 37 37.83 7.82 -12.27
N ALA A 38 38.45 8.93 -12.71
CA ALA A 38 38.95 9.07 -14.07
C ALA A 38 40.21 8.22 -14.28
N ALA A 39 41.15 8.25 -13.33
CA ALA A 39 42.31 7.38 -13.33
C ALA A 39 41.93 5.89 -13.25
N ALA A 40 40.91 5.56 -12.44
CA ALA A 40 40.39 4.20 -12.35
C ALA A 40 39.81 3.71 -13.68
N LEU A 41 39.05 4.56 -14.38
CA LEU A 41 38.53 4.25 -15.72
C LEU A 41 39.67 4.03 -16.73
N ALA A 42 40.69 4.90 -16.74
CA ALA A 42 41.85 4.73 -17.61
C ALA A 42 42.56 3.38 -17.35
N SER A 43 42.79 3.03 -16.08
CA SER A 43 43.39 1.73 -15.73
C SER A 43 42.52 0.54 -16.16
N LEU A 44 41.19 0.65 -16.07
CA LEU A 44 40.29 -0.39 -16.56
C LEU A 44 40.38 -0.55 -18.09
N MET A 45 40.47 0.56 -18.84
CA MET A 45 40.60 0.56 -20.30
C MET A 45 41.94 0.01 -20.78
N GLU A 46 43.00 0.11 -19.99
CA GLU A 46 44.29 -0.53 -20.27
C GLU A 46 44.24 -2.05 -20.11
N ARG A 47 43.43 -2.55 -19.16
CA ARG A 47 43.37 -3.99 -18.81
C ARG A 47 42.31 -4.76 -19.58
N HIS A 48 41.24 -4.09 -20.00
CA HIS A 48 40.05 -4.73 -20.55
C HIS A 48 39.62 -4.09 -21.87
N SER A 49 39.10 -4.91 -22.79
CA SER A 49 38.50 -4.37 -24.01
C SER A 49 37.29 -3.51 -23.68
N GLU A 50 37.04 -2.48 -24.52
CA GLU A 50 35.85 -1.64 -24.43
C GLU A 50 34.56 -2.47 -24.37
N GLN A 51 34.45 -3.51 -25.21
CA GLN A 51 33.27 -4.36 -25.23
C GLN A 51 33.07 -5.12 -23.91
N SER A 52 34.16 -5.61 -23.30
CA SER A 52 34.11 -6.27 -21.99
C SER A 52 33.66 -5.31 -20.89
N LEU A 53 34.19 -4.08 -20.89
CA LEU A 53 33.83 -3.05 -19.92
C LEU A 53 32.35 -2.69 -20.04
N VAL A 54 31.85 -2.41 -21.25
CA VAL A 54 30.42 -2.10 -21.45
C VAL A 54 29.53 -3.28 -21.04
N ARG A 55 29.91 -4.51 -21.38
CA ARG A 55 29.16 -5.72 -20.99
C ARG A 55 29.14 -5.96 -19.48
N SER A 56 30.21 -5.58 -18.77
CA SER A 56 30.23 -5.65 -17.31
C SER A 56 29.21 -4.71 -16.66
N GLY A 57 28.82 -3.64 -17.33
CA GLY A 57 27.89 -2.64 -16.80
C GLY A 57 28.53 -1.62 -15.85
N ILE A 58 29.81 -1.74 -15.48
CA ILE A 58 30.53 -0.75 -14.66
C ILE A 58 30.68 0.58 -15.41
N VAL A 59 30.88 0.50 -16.72
CA VAL A 59 30.95 1.66 -17.62
C VAL A 59 29.73 1.70 -18.54
N LYS A 60 29.43 2.89 -19.03
CA LYS A 60 28.48 3.13 -20.12
C LYS A 60 29.09 4.10 -21.13
N LYS A 61 28.53 4.15 -22.33
CA LYS A 61 28.81 5.24 -23.26
C LYS A 61 27.99 6.47 -22.85
N ASP A 62 28.64 7.63 -22.81
CA ASP A 62 27.96 8.91 -22.63
C ASP A 62 27.28 9.38 -23.93
N ALA A 63 26.75 10.61 -23.92
CA ALA A 63 26.08 11.19 -25.09
C ALA A 63 27.03 11.40 -26.29
N ASP A 64 28.34 11.53 -26.03
CA ASP A 64 29.38 11.71 -27.05
C ASP A 64 29.97 10.37 -27.52
N GLY A 65 29.44 9.24 -27.02
CA GLY A 65 29.90 7.90 -27.34
C GLY A 65 31.19 7.49 -26.63
N ARG A 66 31.69 8.30 -25.69
CA ARG A 66 32.90 8.02 -24.90
C ARG A 66 32.55 7.12 -23.71
N LEU A 67 33.48 6.26 -23.31
CA LEU A 67 33.31 5.46 -22.11
C LEU A 67 33.40 6.35 -20.87
N ALA A 68 32.45 6.15 -19.96
CA ALA A 68 32.44 6.76 -18.64
C ALA A 68 32.00 5.71 -17.61
N LEU A 69 32.48 5.81 -16.37
CA LEU A 69 31.91 5.04 -15.26
C LEU A 69 30.41 5.36 -15.14
N ARG A 70 29.60 4.39 -14.70
CA ARG A 70 28.20 4.67 -14.40
C ARG A 70 28.12 5.82 -13.39
N PRO A 71 27.09 6.70 -13.45
CA PRO A 71 27.04 7.90 -12.63
C PRO A 71 27.16 7.63 -11.12
N MET A 72 26.66 6.49 -10.67
CA MET A 72 26.70 6.04 -9.27
C MET A 72 28.11 5.65 -8.80
N LEU A 73 29.07 5.48 -9.71
CA LEU A 73 30.47 5.17 -9.44
C LEU A 73 31.42 6.30 -9.89
N ALA A 74 30.88 7.35 -10.51
CA ALA A 74 31.68 8.42 -11.11
C ALA A 74 32.14 9.48 -10.09
N ALA A 75 31.57 9.49 -8.89
CA ALA A 75 32.02 10.34 -7.80
C ALA A 75 33.17 9.67 -7.01
N PRO A 76 34.10 10.47 -6.45
CA PRO A 76 35.19 9.94 -5.65
C PRO A 76 34.67 9.31 -4.34
N ASP A 77 35.32 8.23 -3.90
CA ASP A 77 35.08 7.59 -2.60
C ASP A 77 33.59 7.24 -2.33
N VAL A 78 32.82 6.91 -3.37
CA VAL A 78 31.43 6.49 -3.19
C VAL A 78 31.37 5.19 -2.40
N ALA A 79 30.61 5.17 -1.31
CA ALA A 79 30.37 3.95 -0.54
C ALA A 79 29.37 3.03 -1.26
N PHE A 80 29.67 1.74 -1.27
CA PHE A 80 28.79 0.71 -1.82
C PHE A 80 29.01 -0.65 -1.16
N VAL A 81 28.02 -1.52 -1.28
CA VAL A 81 28.08 -2.92 -0.86
C VAL A 81 28.13 -3.80 -2.10
N VAL A 82 29.08 -4.73 -2.16
CA VAL A 82 29.15 -5.77 -3.18
C VAL A 82 28.17 -6.87 -2.84
N LEU A 83 27.16 -7.09 -3.67
CA LEU A 83 26.22 -8.20 -3.54
C LEU A 83 26.80 -9.42 -4.25
N ILE A 84 26.89 -10.55 -3.55
CA ILE A 84 27.47 -11.79 -4.07
C ILE A 84 26.35 -12.79 -4.31
N ASP A 85 26.25 -13.31 -5.52
CA ASP A 85 25.25 -14.31 -5.86
C ASP A 85 25.44 -15.60 -5.04
N THR A 86 24.42 -16.01 -4.30
CA THR A 86 24.47 -17.17 -3.39
C THR A 86 24.89 -18.47 -4.09
N THR A 87 24.45 -18.65 -5.34
CA THR A 87 24.67 -19.89 -6.10
C THR A 87 26.05 -19.93 -6.75
N THR A 88 26.45 -18.83 -7.38
CA THR A 88 27.67 -18.79 -8.20
C THR A 88 28.88 -18.24 -7.45
N GLY A 89 28.68 -17.58 -6.32
CA GLY A 89 29.72 -16.86 -5.58
C GLY A 89 30.30 -15.66 -6.35
N ARG A 90 29.68 -15.26 -7.47
CA ARG A 90 30.13 -14.15 -8.30
C ARG A 90 29.48 -12.83 -7.86
N VAL A 91 30.08 -11.72 -8.24
CA VAL A 91 29.46 -10.39 -8.07
C VAL A 91 28.15 -10.36 -8.84
N ARG A 92 27.06 -10.13 -8.10
CA ARG A 92 25.70 -9.99 -8.61
C ARG A 92 25.39 -8.55 -8.95
N ASN A 93 25.69 -7.65 -8.02
CA ASN A 93 25.43 -6.23 -8.14
C ASN A 93 26.33 -5.40 -7.23
N LEU A 94 26.37 -4.10 -7.47
CA LEU A 94 26.92 -3.12 -6.54
C LEU A 94 25.75 -2.27 -6.04
N MET A 95 25.54 -2.25 -4.73
CA MET A 95 24.45 -1.54 -4.08
C MET A 95 24.97 -0.23 -3.50
N THR A 96 24.40 0.89 -3.95
CA THR A 96 24.73 2.25 -3.49
C THR A 96 23.49 2.90 -2.88
N GLU A 97 23.66 4.07 -2.28
CA GLU A 97 22.53 4.89 -1.80
C GLU A 97 21.55 5.27 -2.93
N ALA A 98 22.02 5.39 -4.17
CA ALA A 98 21.19 5.74 -5.32
C ALA A 98 20.48 4.53 -5.96
N GLY A 99 20.74 3.30 -5.47
CA GLY A 99 20.19 2.06 -6.02
C GLY A 99 21.28 1.05 -6.41
N CYS A 100 20.92 0.11 -7.28
CA CYS A 100 21.84 -0.88 -7.83
C CYS A 100 22.54 -0.38 -9.10
N VAL A 101 23.83 -0.64 -9.25
CA VAL A 101 24.64 -0.16 -10.39
C VAL A 101 24.39 -0.98 -11.65
N LEU A 102 24.29 -2.31 -11.52
CA LEU A 102 24.31 -3.24 -12.65
C LEU A 102 22.93 -3.58 -13.20
N GLY A 103 21.88 -3.32 -12.43
CA GLY A 103 20.51 -3.63 -12.80
C GLY A 103 19.57 -2.53 -12.36
N ASP A 104 18.45 -2.41 -13.05
CA ASP A 104 17.46 -1.35 -12.80
C ASP A 104 16.51 -1.67 -11.63
N LYS A 105 16.79 -2.75 -10.89
CA LYS A 105 15.94 -3.21 -9.79
C LYS A 105 16.26 -2.44 -8.51
N ALA A 106 15.24 -2.26 -7.68
CA ALA A 106 15.40 -1.69 -6.36
C ALA A 106 16.33 -2.58 -5.50
N PRO A 107 17.22 -2.00 -4.67
CA PRO A 107 18.11 -2.74 -3.78
C PRO A 107 17.42 -3.78 -2.92
N ILE A 108 16.18 -3.49 -2.49
CA ILE A 108 15.38 -4.40 -1.67
C ILE A 108 15.20 -5.77 -2.33
N PHE A 109 15.19 -5.87 -3.66
CA PHE A 109 15.02 -7.16 -4.32
C PHE A 109 16.36 -7.84 -4.61
N GLU A 110 17.40 -7.05 -4.86
CA GLU A 110 18.74 -7.61 -5.15
C GLU A 110 19.41 -8.18 -3.90
N VAL A 111 19.10 -7.63 -2.72
CA VAL A 111 19.61 -8.14 -1.44
C VAL A 111 19.13 -9.57 -1.15
N LEU A 112 17.97 -9.99 -1.65
CA LEU A 112 17.48 -11.38 -1.48
C LEU A 112 18.30 -12.42 -2.26
N GLY A 113 19.03 -12.00 -3.29
CA GLY A 113 19.94 -12.86 -4.04
C GLY A 113 21.38 -12.81 -3.55
N ASP A 114 21.64 -12.07 -2.46
CA ASP A 114 22.96 -11.91 -1.87
C ASP A 114 23.26 -13.01 -0.85
N LYS A 115 24.45 -13.61 -0.95
CA LYS A 115 24.90 -14.70 -0.10
C LYS A 115 24.91 -14.32 1.37
N HIS A 116 25.49 -13.15 1.68
CA HIS A 116 25.58 -12.69 3.07
C HIS A 116 24.18 -12.46 3.67
N THR A 117 23.26 -11.95 2.85
CA THR A 117 21.86 -11.79 3.23
C THR A 117 21.20 -13.13 3.49
N PHE A 118 21.39 -14.11 2.61
CA PHE A 118 20.87 -15.46 2.79
C PHE A 118 21.39 -16.10 4.10
N ASP A 119 22.69 -16.02 4.34
CA ASP A 119 23.32 -16.54 5.57
C ASP A 119 22.76 -15.85 6.84
N ALA A 120 22.40 -14.57 6.76
CA ALA A 120 21.82 -13.81 7.86
C ALA A 120 20.30 -14.07 8.07
N LEU A 121 19.55 -14.34 7.00
CA LEU A 121 18.11 -14.66 7.07
C LEU A 121 17.82 -16.07 7.60
N ASP A 122 18.84 -16.95 7.65
CA ASP A 122 18.75 -18.28 8.28
C ASP A 122 18.69 -18.18 9.82
N MET A 123 18.85 -16.98 10.38
CA MET A 123 18.64 -16.70 11.79
C MET A 123 17.15 -16.56 12.14
N ASP A 124 16.79 -16.68 13.43
CA ASP A 124 15.41 -16.63 13.94
C ASP A 124 14.60 -15.38 13.52
N GLU A 125 15.28 -14.32 13.06
CA GLU A 125 14.65 -13.08 12.62
C GLU A 125 14.72 -12.89 11.10
N GLN A 126 13.65 -13.26 10.41
CA GLN A 126 13.47 -13.01 8.98
C GLN A 126 13.02 -11.55 8.75
N ALA A 127 13.95 -10.60 8.80
CA ALA A 127 13.66 -9.18 8.56
C ALA A 127 14.70 -8.49 7.67
N VAL A 128 14.23 -7.64 6.77
CA VAL A 128 15.05 -6.73 5.95
C VAL A 128 14.83 -5.30 6.42
N PHE A 129 15.92 -4.64 6.82
CA PHE A 129 15.92 -3.25 7.28
C PHE A 129 16.18 -2.30 6.11
N LEU A 130 15.22 -1.40 5.85
CA LEU A 130 15.37 -0.36 4.84
C LEU A 130 15.90 0.92 5.47
N THR A 131 17.06 1.38 5.00
CA THR A 131 17.72 2.60 5.49
C THR A 131 17.70 3.71 4.45
N ASP A 132 17.80 4.96 4.92
CA ASP A 132 17.92 6.14 4.05
C ASP A 132 19.28 6.18 3.34
N THR A 133 20.36 5.94 4.09
CA THR A 133 21.74 6.06 3.58
C THR A 133 22.41 4.70 3.42
N ILE A 134 23.40 4.63 2.52
CA ILE A 134 24.23 3.43 2.38
C ILE A 134 25.11 3.18 3.61
N ASN A 135 25.52 4.23 4.34
CA ASN A 135 26.32 4.07 5.55
C ASN A 135 25.54 3.35 6.65
N ASP A 136 24.26 3.70 6.82
CA ASP A 136 23.37 3.00 7.76
C ASP A 136 23.15 1.55 7.33
N THR A 137 23.03 1.28 6.02
CA THR A 137 22.97 -0.09 5.48
C THR A 137 24.23 -0.87 5.85
N ILE A 138 25.41 -0.31 5.57
CA ILE A 138 26.70 -0.95 5.87
C ILE A 138 26.82 -1.24 7.37
N LEU A 139 26.39 -0.31 8.22
CA LEU A 139 26.40 -0.48 9.68
C LEU A 139 25.55 -1.65 10.14
N LEU A 140 24.29 -1.74 9.69
CA LEU A 140 23.43 -2.86 10.05
C LEU A 140 24.00 -4.20 9.57
N ARG A 141 24.50 -4.24 8.33
CA ARG A 141 25.13 -5.45 7.79
C ARG A 141 26.39 -5.86 8.54
N SER A 142 27.15 -4.90 9.04
CA SER A 142 28.34 -5.16 9.88
C SER A 142 27.99 -5.89 11.18
N PHE A 143 26.76 -5.76 11.67
CA PHE A 143 26.25 -6.49 12.83
C PHE A 143 25.54 -7.81 12.49
N GLY A 144 25.54 -8.21 11.22
CA GLY A 144 24.88 -9.41 10.72
C GLY A 144 23.38 -9.22 10.45
N LEU A 145 22.90 -7.98 10.37
CA LEU A 145 21.51 -7.69 10.03
C LEU A 145 21.36 -7.51 8.52
N VAL A 146 20.24 -7.97 7.98
CA VAL A 146 19.96 -7.78 6.56
C VAL A 146 19.45 -6.37 6.32
N ALA A 147 20.20 -5.58 5.58
CA ALA A 147 19.79 -4.21 5.27
C ALA A 147 20.02 -3.86 3.80
N ALA A 148 19.20 -2.93 3.31
CA ALA A 148 19.29 -2.33 1.98
C ALA A 148 18.87 -0.86 2.02
N PRO A 149 19.37 -0.01 1.11
CA PRO A 149 18.86 1.34 0.94
C PRO A 149 17.41 1.32 0.46
N ILE A 150 16.61 2.29 0.89
CA ILE A 150 15.21 2.45 0.49
C ILE A 150 15.03 2.93 -0.97
N ALA A 151 16.13 3.22 -1.65
CA ALA A 151 16.15 3.76 -3.00
C ALA A 151 15.30 2.95 -3.99
N GLY A 152 14.48 3.63 -4.78
CA GLY A 152 13.63 2.99 -5.80
C GLY A 152 12.31 2.44 -5.28
N LEU A 153 12.06 2.39 -3.97
CA LEU A 153 10.76 1.98 -3.42
C LEU A 153 9.63 2.90 -3.89
N ASN A 154 9.93 4.18 -4.11
CA ASN A 154 8.98 5.15 -4.63
C ASN A 154 8.77 5.08 -6.16
N ARG A 155 9.38 4.10 -6.84
CA ARG A 155 9.34 3.93 -8.31
C ARG A 155 8.93 2.52 -8.71
N LEU A 156 8.32 1.76 -7.80
CA LEU A 156 7.86 0.41 -8.10
C LEU A 156 6.75 0.45 -9.16
N ASN A 157 6.95 -0.32 -10.22
CA ASN A 157 5.90 -0.65 -11.18
C ASN A 157 5.09 -1.86 -10.67
N GLN A 158 4.12 -2.34 -11.47
CA GLN A 158 3.31 -3.50 -11.10
C GLN A 158 4.17 -4.73 -10.77
N GLN A 159 5.20 -5.01 -11.58
CA GLN A 159 6.11 -6.12 -11.31
C GLN A 159 6.82 -5.96 -9.96
N GLY A 160 7.29 -4.75 -9.62
CA GLY A 160 7.88 -4.47 -8.31
C GLY A 160 6.90 -4.66 -7.16
N ILE A 161 5.64 -4.31 -7.34
CA ILE A 161 4.57 -4.55 -6.37
C ILE A 161 4.34 -6.06 -6.19
N ASP A 162 4.26 -6.82 -7.29
CA ASP A 162 4.05 -8.28 -7.23
C ASP A 162 5.20 -8.95 -6.47
N LEU A 163 6.44 -8.51 -6.70
CA LEU A 163 7.61 -8.99 -5.96
C LEU A 163 7.56 -8.59 -4.48
N LEU A 164 7.13 -7.37 -4.17
CA LEU A 164 6.93 -6.93 -2.79
C LEU A 164 5.93 -7.83 -2.08
N CYS A 165 4.82 -8.16 -2.74
CA CYS A 165 3.81 -9.06 -2.22
C CYS A 165 4.32 -10.49 -2.04
N GLN A 166 5.08 -10.99 -3.00
CA GLN A 166 5.60 -12.34 -3.00
C GLN A 166 6.61 -12.59 -1.88
N TYR A 167 7.51 -11.63 -1.60
CA TYR A 167 8.65 -11.86 -0.70
C TYR A 167 8.49 -11.24 0.67
N TYR A 168 7.77 -10.12 0.77
CA TYR A 168 7.75 -9.30 2.00
C TYR A 168 6.44 -9.37 2.78
N GLY A 169 5.57 -10.36 2.47
CA GLY A 169 4.32 -10.58 3.20
C GLY A 169 3.29 -9.49 3.02
N VAL A 170 3.52 -8.62 2.05
CA VAL A 170 2.61 -7.54 1.70
C VAL A 170 1.44 -8.16 0.94
N THR A 171 0.23 -8.11 1.47
CA THR A 171 -0.91 -8.75 0.79
C THR A 171 -1.59 -7.77 -0.14
N GLN A 172 -1.83 -8.17 -1.39
CA GLN A 172 -2.68 -7.38 -2.29
C GLN A 172 -4.13 -7.81 -2.07
N ARG A 173 -4.97 -6.90 -1.57
CA ARG A 173 -6.41 -7.11 -1.53
C ARG A 173 -6.94 -7.00 -2.96
N LEU A 174 -7.71 -7.97 -3.39
CA LEU A 174 -8.37 -7.90 -4.68
C LEU A 174 -9.35 -6.74 -4.67
N SER A 175 -9.40 -5.98 -5.76
CA SER A 175 -10.44 -4.97 -5.93
C SER A 175 -11.83 -5.62 -5.91
N GLU A 176 -12.87 -4.88 -5.53
CA GLU A 176 -14.26 -5.38 -5.53
C GLU A 176 -14.63 -6.00 -6.89
N ARG A 177 -14.23 -5.34 -7.98
CA ARG A 177 -14.42 -5.84 -9.34
C ARG A 177 -13.70 -7.17 -9.60
N GLN A 178 -12.46 -7.33 -9.13
CA GLN A 178 -11.74 -8.60 -9.27
C GLN A 178 -12.38 -9.70 -8.41
N HIS A 179 -12.93 -9.35 -7.25
CA HIS A 179 -13.72 -10.27 -6.45
C HIS A 179 -15.00 -10.70 -7.17
N GLU A 180 -15.71 -9.76 -7.82
CA GLU A 180 -16.89 -10.05 -8.65
C GLU A 180 -16.52 -10.93 -9.85
N GLU A 181 -15.47 -10.59 -10.60
CA GLU A 181 -14.98 -11.37 -11.74
C GLU A 181 -14.53 -12.79 -11.35
N GLN A 182 -13.88 -12.94 -10.19
CA GLN A 182 -13.55 -14.27 -9.64
C GLN A 182 -14.81 -15.06 -9.25
N PHE A 183 -15.80 -14.40 -8.66
CA PHE A 183 -17.05 -15.03 -8.26
C PHE A 183 -17.88 -15.44 -9.48
N GLU A 184 -17.95 -14.59 -10.51
CA GLU A 184 -18.57 -14.91 -11.79
C GLU A 184 -17.87 -16.08 -12.48
N SER A 185 -16.53 -16.08 -12.51
CA SER A 185 -15.73 -17.16 -13.10
C SER A 185 -15.94 -18.50 -12.39
N GLN A 186 -16.05 -18.49 -11.05
CA GLN A 186 -16.36 -19.68 -10.26
C GLN A 186 -17.80 -20.15 -10.51
N SER A 187 -18.78 -19.24 -10.55
CA SER A 187 -20.17 -19.59 -10.81
C SER A 187 -20.40 -20.19 -12.20
N GLN A 188 -19.65 -19.73 -13.22
CA GLN A 188 -19.71 -20.31 -14.57
C GLN A 188 -19.03 -21.69 -14.64
N GLN A 189 -17.98 -21.94 -13.84
CA GLN A 189 -17.39 -23.27 -13.75
C GLN A 189 -18.34 -24.28 -13.08
N ASP A 190 -19.09 -23.84 -12.06
CA ASP A 190 -20.05 -24.70 -11.37
C ASP A 190 -21.27 -25.03 -12.25
N ASP A 191 -21.70 -24.11 -13.13
CA ASP A 191 -22.84 -24.33 -14.04
C ASP A 191 -22.47 -25.22 -15.24
N HIS A 192 -21.19 -25.30 -15.60
CA HIS A 192 -20.67 -26.28 -16.57
C HIS A 192 -20.40 -27.66 -15.96
N GLY A 193 -20.57 -27.83 -14.65
CA GLY A 193 -20.46 -29.12 -13.94
C GLY A 193 -21.63 -30.10 -14.16
N LEU A 194 -22.68 -29.68 -14.89
CA LEU A 194 -23.69 -30.58 -15.45
C LEU A 194 -23.40 -30.91 -16.93
N GLU A 195 -22.13 -30.95 -17.33
CA GLU A 195 -21.75 -31.80 -18.46
C GLU A 195 -22.26 -33.21 -18.16
N SER A 196 -23.25 -33.60 -18.96
CA SER A 196 -23.90 -34.90 -18.92
C SER A 196 -22.83 -35.96 -18.77
N ALA A 197 -22.97 -36.83 -17.75
CA ALA A 197 -22.09 -37.98 -17.59
C ALA A 197 -21.85 -38.59 -18.97
N PRO A 198 -20.58 -38.76 -19.40
CA PRO A 198 -20.26 -39.11 -20.77
C PRO A 198 -21.08 -40.34 -21.16
N ASP A 199 -21.83 -40.23 -22.26
CA ASP A 199 -22.70 -41.30 -22.73
C ASP A 199 -21.86 -42.58 -22.80
N PRO A 200 -22.17 -43.63 -22.02
CA PRO A 200 -21.39 -44.85 -21.99
C PRO A 200 -21.33 -45.57 -23.35
N ASN A 201 -22.14 -45.13 -24.31
CA ASN A 201 -22.15 -45.62 -25.68
C ASN A 201 -21.39 -44.72 -26.68
N ASP A 202 -20.73 -43.64 -26.26
CA ASP A 202 -19.93 -42.81 -27.18
C ASP A 202 -18.76 -43.66 -27.75
N PRO A 203 -18.77 -43.96 -29.07
CA PRO A 203 -17.77 -44.82 -29.69
C PRO A 203 -16.36 -44.21 -29.67
N LEU A 204 -16.21 -42.90 -29.42
CA LEU A 204 -14.92 -42.23 -29.30
C LEU A 204 -14.22 -42.52 -27.96
N TYR A 205 -14.95 -42.94 -26.92
CA TYR A 205 -14.38 -43.29 -25.62
C TYR A 205 -13.73 -44.69 -25.61
N ARG A 206 -14.06 -45.57 -26.58
CA ARG A 206 -13.49 -46.92 -26.70
C ARG A 206 -12.15 -46.97 -27.42
N SER A 207 -11.80 -45.96 -28.22
CA SER A 207 -10.46 -45.86 -28.81
C SER A 207 -9.53 -45.21 -27.79
N GLY A 208 -8.75 -45.99 -27.06
CA GLY A 208 -7.87 -45.60 -25.94
C GLY A 208 -6.73 -44.60 -26.23
N LEU A 209 -6.94 -43.58 -27.06
CA LEU A 209 -6.07 -42.42 -27.20
C LEU A 209 -6.37 -41.43 -26.06
N ARG A 210 -5.67 -41.61 -24.93
CA ARG A 210 -5.56 -40.57 -23.89
C ARG A 210 -4.99 -39.30 -24.52
N ARG A 211 -5.86 -38.34 -24.83
CA ARG A 211 -5.45 -36.96 -25.10
C ARG A 211 -4.94 -36.39 -23.77
N ALA A 212 -3.64 -36.11 -23.71
CA ALA A 212 -3.07 -35.34 -22.62
C ALA A 212 -3.84 -34.01 -22.53
N THR A 213 -4.54 -33.80 -21.41
CA THR A 213 -5.13 -32.49 -21.10
C THR A 213 -3.97 -31.50 -20.99
N PRO A 214 -3.96 -30.41 -21.77
CA PRO A 214 -2.99 -29.36 -21.56
C PRO A 214 -3.29 -28.79 -20.18
N ASN A 215 -2.31 -28.90 -19.29
CA ASN A 215 -2.33 -28.28 -17.98
C ASN A 215 -2.62 -26.78 -18.21
N VAL A 216 -3.82 -26.32 -17.85
CA VAL A 216 -4.21 -24.91 -17.94
C VAL A 216 -3.49 -24.18 -16.80
N GLY A 217 -2.18 -24.03 -16.97
CA GLY A 217 -1.41 -23.05 -16.23
C GLY A 217 -1.90 -21.68 -16.66
N SER A 218 -2.24 -20.85 -15.68
CA SER A 218 -2.49 -19.42 -15.77
C SER A 218 -1.85 -18.82 -17.03
N ALA A 219 -2.69 -18.31 -17.94
CA ALA A 219 -2.26 -17.70 -19.19
C ALA A 219 -1.32 -16.53 -18.87
N GLY A 220 -0.02 -16.81 -18.94
CA GLY A 220 1.04 -15.85 -18.68
C GLY A 220 0.91 -14.67 -19.63
N MET A 221 0.81 -13.48 -19.05
CA MET A 221 0.94 -12.21 -19.77
C MET A 221 2.15 -12.28 -20.72
N PRO A 222 1.97 -12.10 -22.04
CA PRO A 222 3.07 -12.20 -22.98
C PRO A 222 3.98 -10.98 -22.84
N GLY A 223 5.29 -11.19 -22.61
CA GLY A 223 6.30 -10.22 -23.04
C GLY A 223 7.49 -9.94 -22.13
N MET A 224 7.54 -10.40 -20.88
CA MET A 224 8.75 -10.26 -20.06
C MET A 224 9.21 -11.61 -19.52
N PRO A 225 10.52 -11.94 -19.60
CA PRO A 225 11.04 -13.14 -18.99
C PRO A 225 10.69 -13.10 -17.49
N PRO A 226 10.18 -14.21 -16.92
CA PRO A 226 9.86 -14.26 -15.51
C PRO A 226 11.07 -13.78 -14.72
N TYR A 227 10.84 -12.96 -13.70
CA TYR A 227 11.89 -12.61 -12.77
C TYR A 227 12.32 -13.89 -12.06
N ILE A 228 13.36 -14.52 -12.58
CA ILE A 228 14.02 -15.62 -11.93
C ILE A 228 14.92 -14.97 -10.88
N LEU A 229 14.38 -14.72 -9.69
CA LEU A 229 15.23 -14.94 -8.52
C LEU A 229 15.83 -16.33 -8.71
N PRO A 230 17.17 -16.49 -8.67
CA PRO A 230 17.77 -17.81 -8.76
C PRO A 230 16.97 -18.70 -7.82
N SER A 231 16.47 -19.82 -8.34
CA SER A 231 15.54 -20.75 -7.69
C SER A 231 16.18 -21.48 -6.49
N SER A 232 17.08 -20.84 -5.76
CA SER A 232 18.10 -21.48 -4.93
C SER A 232 18.38 -20.70 -3.64
N GLY A 233 17.38 -20.06 -3.04
CA GLY A 233 17.56 -19.42 -1.74
C GLY A 233 16.32 -19.55 -0.88
N TYR A 234 15.40 -18.60 -1.04
CA TYR A 234 14.48 -18.25 0.06
C TYR A 234 13.01 -18.30 -0.34
N VAL A 235 12.63 -19.22 -1.24
CA VAL A 235 11.24 -19.27 -1.73
C VAL A 235 10.70 -20.69 -1.61
N GLY A 236 10.73 -21.21 -0.40
CA GLY A 236 9.74 -22.20 -0.02
C GLY A 236 8.38 -21.52 -0.04
N LYS A 237 7.39 -22.07 -0.76
CA LYS A 237 5.98 -21.60 -0.67
C LYS A 237 5.41 -21.65 0.75
N ASP A 238 6.12 -22.34 1.66
CA ASP A 238 5.71 -22.62 3.02
C ASP A 238 6.48 -21.81 4.07
N GLU A 239 7.45 -20.97 3.67
CA GLU A 239 8.18 -20.11 4.60
C GLU A 239 7.36 -18.85 4.92
N PRO A 240 7.40 -18.38 6.18
CA PRO A 240 6.77 -17.12 6.51
C PRO A 240 7.41 -15.99 5.69
N PRO A 241 6.63 -14.97 5.33
CA PRO A 241 7.17 -13.86 4.56
C PRO A 241 8.24 -13.11 5.34
N ILE A 242 9.22 -12.57 4.61
CA ILE A 242 10.27 -11.72 5.18
C ILE A 242 9.65 -10.42 5.67
N ARG A 243 9.84 -10.06 6.93
CA ARG A 243 9.37 -8.78 7.47
C ARG A 243 10.18 -7.64 6.87
N LEU A 244 9.50 -6.60 6.40
CA LEU A 244 10.16 -5.38 5.94
C LEU A 244 10.08 -4.31 7.03
N THR A 245 11.24 -3.84 7.51
CA THR A 245 11.35 -2.88 8.60
C THR A 245 11.94 -1.56 8.12
N LEU A 246 11.17 -0.48 8.22
CA LEU A 246 11.60 0.88 7.88
C LEU A 246 12.37 1.52 9.03
N VAL A 247 13.63 1.91 8.80
CA VAL A 247 14.49 2.52 9.82
C VAL A 247 14.31 4.04 9.84
N ARG A 248 13.49 4.56 10.76
CA ARG A 248 13.04 5.97 10.78
C ARG A 248 14.00 6.95 11.48
N TRP A 249 15.28 6.64 11.47
CA TRP A 249 16.32 7.43 12.11
C TRP A 249 17.66 7.18 11.42
N ARG A 250 18.64 8.05 11.65
CA ARG A 250 19.98 7.96 11.02
C ARG A 250 20.98 7.40 12.02
N LEU A 251 21.33 6.12 11.87
CA LEU A 251 22.16 5.37 12.82
C LEU A 251 23.58 5.93 12.87
N CYS A 252 24.24 6.07 11.72
CA CYS A 252 25.61 6.55 11.65
C CYS A 252 25.76 7.95 12.24
N LEU A 253 24.72 8.79 12.15
CA LEU A 253 24.68 10.12 12.72
C LEU A 253 24.14 10.19 14.15
N MET A 254 23.67 9.07 14.71
CA MET A 254 23.00 9.03 16.02
C MET A 254 21.91 10.11 16.13
N SER A 255 21.07 10.22 15.10
CA SER A 255 20.02 11.25 15.01
C SER A 255 18.63 10.63 14.88
N LYS A 256 17.70 11.08 15.72
CA LYS A 256 16.27 10.71 15.69
C LYS A 256 15.47 11.40 14.58
N THR A 257 16.14 12.21 13.77
CA THR A 257 15.46 12.93 12.69
C THR A 257 15.03 11.93 11.63
N ASP A 258 13.73 11.93 11.33
CA ASP A 258 13.18 11.06 10.29
C ASP A 258 13.76 11.47 8.92
N PRO A 259 14.37 10.54 8.17
CA PRO A 259 14.95 10.90 6.90
C PRO A 259 13.90 11.33 5.86
N VAL A 260 14.23 12.33 5.05
CA VAL A 260 13.31 12.86 4.03
C VAL A 260 12.94 11.79 2.99
N SER A 261 13.91 10.95 2.59
CA SER A 261 13.61 9.87 1.64
C SER A 261 12.73 8.78 2.25
N MET A 262 12.87 8.52 3.55
CA MET A 262 12.04 7.59 4.31
C MET A 262 10.58 8.06 4.32
N GLN A 263 10.35 9.34 4.62
CA GLN A 263 9.01 9.91 4.58
C GLN A 263 8.39 9.84 3.18
N ALA A 264 9.16 10.17 2.13
CA ALA A 264 8.70 10.06 0.74
C ALA A 264 8.33 8.61 0.36
N ALA A 265 9.10 7.63 0.82
CA ALA A 265 8.83 6.22 0.58
C ALA A 265 7.59 5.72 1.34
N VAL A 266 7.41 6.15 2.58
CA VAL A 266 6.19 5.89 3.37
C VAL A 266 4.96 6.50 2.68
N ASP A 267 5.08 7.71 2.14
CA ASP A 267 3.98 8.36 1.44
C ASP A 267 3.65 7.67 0.11
N GLU A 268 4.64 7.18 -0.64
CA GLU A 268 4.37 6.34 -1.81
C GLU A 268 3.70 5.01 -1.42
N LEU A 269 4.16 4.35 -0.37
CA LEU A 269 3.53 3.13 0.15
C LEU A 269 2.06 3.37 0.51
N LYS A 270 1.72 4.53 1.08
CA LYS A 270 0.33 4.94 1.34
C LYS A 270 -0.48 5.11 0.05
N VAL A 271 0.11 5.74 -0.96
CA VAL A 271 -0.52 5.92 -2.28
C VAL A 271 -0.78 4.55 -2.90
N MET A 272 0.19 3.64 -2.86
CA MET A 272 0.03 2.28 -3.35
C MET A 272 -1.02 1.50 -2.55
N ALA A 273 -1.04 1.61 -1.22
CA ALA A 273 -2.09 0.99 -0.40
C ALA A 273 -3.49 1.49 -0.78
N ARG A 274 -3.64 2.80 -1.02
CA ARG A 274 -4.91 3.41 -1.40
C ARG A 274 -5.40 2.99 -2.78
N TYR A 275 -4.54 3.03 -3.79
CA TYR A 275 -4.94 2.89 -5.19
C TYR A 275 -4.66 1.51 -5.79
N ARG A 276 -3.79 0.71 -5.16
CA ARG A 276 -3.43 -0.65 -5.59
C ARG A 276 -3.88 -1.71 -4.59
N HIS A 277 -4.61 -1.30 -3.55
CA HIS A 277 -5.17 -2.18 -2.51
C HIS A 277 -4.12 -3.04 -1.82
N ILE A 278 -2.92 -2.49 -1.64
CA ILE A 278 -1.81 -3.15 -0.96
C ILE A 278 -1.99 -3.00 0.55
N ASP A 279 -1.99 -4.11 1.29
CA ASP A 279 -1.96 -4.11 2.74
C ASP A 279 -0.52 -3.96 3.24
N ILE A 280 -0.21 -2.73 3.61
CA ILE A 280 1.08 -2.34 4.21
C ILE A 280 1.06 -2.45 5.75
N GLY A 281 0.01 -3.02 6.35
CA GLY A 281 -0.12 -3.17 7.81
C GLY A 281 0.90 -4.14 8.43
N GLU A 282 1.48 -5.03 7.62
CA GLU A 282 2.55 -5.93 8.02
C GLU A 282 3.95 -5.29 7.91
N LEU A 283 4.05 -4.10 7.33
CA LEU A 283 5.30 -3.34 7.37
C LEU A 283 5.58 -2.90 8.81
N SER A 284 6.83 -3.05 9.21
CA SER A 284 7.30 -2.63 10.51
C SER A 284 8.09 -1.33 10.39
N GLN A 285 8.16 -0.56 11.46
CA GLN A 285 9.03 0.59 11.57
C GLN A 285 9.85 0.48 12.84
N TRP A 286 11.11 0.89 12.76
CA TRP A 286 11.98 0.97 13.91
C TRP A 286 12.31 2.42 14.21
N THR A 287 11.94 2.85 15.42
CA THR A 287 12.34 4.13 15.99
C THR A 287 12.84 3.88 17.41
N PRO A 288 14.14 4.09 17.70
CA PRO A 288 14.70 3.81 19.01
C PRO A 288 14.16 4.79 20.06
N SER A 289 13.94 4.28 21.26
CA SER A 289 13.59 5.07 22.43
C SER A 289 14.78 5.92 22.92
N GLU A 290 14.57 6.83 23.87
CA GLU A 290 15.69 7.51 24.55
C GLU A 290 16.62 6.51 25.25
N ARG A 291 16.04 5.47 25.87
CA ARG A 291 16.80 4.43 26.55
C ARG A 291 17.72 3.68 25.59
N ASP A 292 17.23 3.32 24.41
CA ASP A 292 18.05 2.61 23.40
C ASP A 292 19.20 3.49 22.93
N PHE A 293 18.94 4.78 22.73
CA PHE A 293 19.96 5.77 22.39
C PHE A 293 21.04 5.90 23.45
N GLU A 294 20.66 5.95 24.73
CA GLU A 294 21.58 5.97 25.86
C GLU A 294 22.41 4.70 25.94
N ALA A 295 21.80 3.53 25.73
CA ALA A 295 22.49 2.24 25.70
C ALA A 295 23.52 2.18 24.55
N ILE A 296 23.15 2.58 23.34
CA ILE A 296 24.06 2.62 22.18
C ILE A 296 25.20 3.61 22.43
N ARG A 297 24.91 4.81 22.96
CA ARG A 297 25.96 5.79 23.31
C ARG A 297 26.91 5.27 24.37
N PHE A 298 26.37 4.60 25.39
CA PHE A 298 27.18 3.98 26.43
C PHE A 298 28.09 2.91 25.83
N ALA A 299 27.56 2.01 24.99
CA ALA A 299 28.34 0.98 24.31
C ALA A 299 29.43 1.58 23.40
N LEU A 300 29.09 2.61 22.61
CA LEU A 300 30.05 3.35 21.78
C LEU A 300 31.16 4.01 22.62
N SER A 301 30.83 4.54 23.80
CA SER A 301 31.83 5.14 24.71
C SER A 301 32.84 4.13 25.26
N ARG A 302 32.50 2.83 25.24
CA ARG A 302 33.40 1.73 25.61
C ARG A 302 34.21 1.20 24.42
N GLY A 303 33.73 1.44 23.20
CA GLY A 303 34.36 0.91 21.99
C GLY A 303 34.22 -0.61 21.85
N GLU A 304 33.25 -1.23 22.54
CA GLU A 304 33.03 -2.68 22.52
C GLU A 304 31.93 -3.03 21.50
N SER A 305 32.31 -3.61 20.37
CA SER A 305 31.38 -3.94 19.26
C SER A 305 30.24 -4.88 19.66
N VAL A 306 30.50 -5.80 20.60
CA VAL A 306 29.49 -6.73 21.13
C VAL A 306 28.38 -5.97 21.85
N TRP A 307 28.72 -5.03 22.75
CA TRP A 307 27.72 -4.26 23.49
C TRP A 307 26.93 -3.32 22.58
N ILE A 308 27.56 -2.82 21.51
CA ILE A 308 26.89 -2.01 20.50
C ILE A 308 25.86 -2.87 19.75
N LYS A 309 26.25 -4.08 19.34
CA LYS A 309 25.35 -5.04 18.70
C LYS A 309 24.16 -5.37 19.60
N ASP A 310 24.42 -5.71 20.86
CA ASP A 310 23.37 -6.06 21.83
C ASP A 310 22.41 -4.89 22.05
N ALA A 311 22.93 -3.67 22.23
CA ALA A 311 22.09 -2.48 22.39
C ALA A 311 21.24 -2.17 21.14
N LEU A 312 21.77 -2.42 19.94
CA LEU A 312 21.02 -2.28 18.69
C LEU A 312 19.92 -3.33 18.58
N LEU A 313 20.23 -4.59 18.86
CA LEU A 313 19.27 -5.70 18.85
C LEU A 313 18.15 -5.48 19.87
N ASP A 314 18.49 -5.13 21.11
CA ASP A 314 17.51 -4.78 22.15
C ASP A 314 16.60 -3.62 21.71
N GLY A 315 17.18 -2.61 21.05
CA GLY A 315 16.44 -1.49 20.49
C GLY A 315 15.53 -1.89 19.31
N ILE A 316 15.92 -2.89 18.52
CA ILE A 316 15.08 -3.49 17.47
C ILE A 316 13.92 -4.25 18.11
N TYR A 317 14.20 -5.19 19.03
CA TYR A 317 13.17 -6.00 19.67
C TYR A 317 12.14 -5.16 20.46
N SER A 318 12.59 -4.08 21.09
CA SER A 318 11.71 -3.20 21.90
C SER A 318 11.06 -2.07 21.10
N GLY A 319 11.74 -1.59 20.06
CA GLY A 319 11.35 -0.40 19.28
C GLY A 319 10.73 -0.70 17.92
N VAL A 320 10.70 -1.95 17.48
CA VAL A 320 9.96 -2.36 16.28
C VAL A 320 8.48 -2.35 16.59
N GLY A 321 7.81 -1.32 16.08
CA GLY A 321 6.35 -1.26 16.03
C GLY A 321 5.88 -1.66 14.64
N LYS A 322 4.65 -2.19 14.54
CA LYS A 322 3.94 -2.17 13.25
C LYS A 322 3.89 -0.73 12.74
N LEU A 323 3.77 -0.54 11.44
CA LEU A 323 3.49 0.75 10.81
C LEU A 323 2.04 1.20 11.12
N ASP A 324 1.64 1.11 12.40
CA ASP A 324 0.32 1.39 12.95
C ASP A 324 -0.05 2.89 12.84
N HIS A 325 0.90 3.75 12.47
CA HIS A 325 0.66 5.16 12.16
C HIS A 325 -0.04 5.39 10.81
N LEU A 326 -0.28 4.33 10.03
CA LEU A 326 -1.14 4.39 8.85
C LEU A 326 -2.63 4.39 9.17
N LYS A 327 -2.99 3.87 10.35
CA LYS A 327 -4.13 4.44 11.05
C LYS A 327 -3.60 5.79 11.51
N THR A 328 -3.67 6.79 10.63
CA THR A 328 -3.52 8.21 10.96
C THR A 328 -4.02 8.34 12.39
N LYS A 329 -3.11 8.53 13.36
CA LYS A 329 -3.50 8.77 14.75
C LYS A 329 -4.41 9.97 14.59
N PRO A 330 -5.75 9.82 14.67
CA PRO A 330 -6.66 10.76 14.04
C PRO A 330 -6.31 12.08 14.67
N ALA A 331 -5.73 12.98 13.87
CA ALA A 331 -4.93 14.10 14.36
C ALA A 331 -5.84 14.97 15.21
N MET A 332 -5.90 14.68 16.52
CA MET A 332 -7.00 15.00 17.43
C MET A 332 -8.19 15.59 16.68
N VAL A 333 -8.86 14.78 15.83
CA VAL A 333 -9.60 15.31 14.67
C VAL A 333 -10.57 16.35 15.18
N THR A 334 -10.25 17.62 14.91
CA THR A 334 -11.16 18.72 15.17
C THR A 334 -12.45 18.30 14.52
N PRO A 335 -13.53 18.13 15.30
CA PRO A 335 -14.69 17.42 14.80
C PRO A 335 -15.21 18.17 13.58
N PRO A 336 -15.51 17.46 12.48
CA PRO A 336 -15.74 18.06 11.18
C PRO A 336 -16.79 19.16 11.29
N THR A 337 -16.50 20.30 10.67
CA THR A 337 -17.39 21.48 10.71
C THR A 337 -18.31 21.54 9.49
N ASP A 338 -17.97 20.79 8.44
CA ASP A 338 -18.73 20.63 7.21
C ASP A 338 -19.17 19.19 6.95
N LEU A 339 -20.16 19.07 6.08
CA LEU A 339 -20.83 17.80 5.79
C LEU A 339 -19.96 16.83 5.01
N ALA A 340 -19.07 17.32 4.14
CA ALA A 340 -18.18 16.47 3.35
C ALA A 340 -17.17 15.77 4.28
N GLY A 341 -16.50 16.54 5.13
CA GLY A 341 -15.58 16.02 6.13
C GLY A 341 -16.27 15.14 7.18
N ALA A 342 -17.54 15.40 7.50
CA ALA A 342 -18.31 14.53 8.40
C ALA A 342 -18.67 13.18 7.78
N VAL A 343 -19.00 13.14 6.48
CA VAL A 343 -19.25 11.89 5.75
C VAL A 343 -17.96 11.09 5.59
N GLU A 344 -16.87 11.75 5.19
CA GLU A 344 -15.55 11.12 5.03
C GLU A 344 -15.07 10.51 6.36
N HIS A 345 -15.10 11.28 7.44
CA HIS A 345 -14.75 10.79 8.79
C HIS A 345 -15.61 9.58 9.19
N LEU A 346 -16.93 9.66 8.97
CA LEU A 346 -17.84 8.56 9.27
C LEU A 346 -17.48 7.31 8.47
N HIS A 347 -17.25 7.45 7.17
CA HIS A 347 -16.89 6.33 6.29
C HIS A 347 -15.57 5.68 6.73
N GLU A 348 -14.51 6.49 6.92
CA GLU A 348 -13.21 6.02 7.39
C GLU A 348 -13.33 5.26 8.72
N THR A 349 -14.07 5.81 9.69
CA THR A 349 -14.19 5.20 11.02
C THR A 349 -14.99 3.89 10.99
N MET A 350 -15.90 3.76 10.04
CA MET A 350 -16.73 2.56 9.89
C MET A 350 -15.98 1.40 9.23
N LEU A 351 -14.91 1.67 8.47
CA LEU A 351 -14.04 0.65 7.86
C LEU A 351 -13.00 0.05 8.85
N VAL A 352 -12.85 0.62 10.05
CA VAL A 352 -11.88 0.15 11.06
C VAL A 352 -12.46 -1.01 11.88
N THR A 353 -11.62 -2.00 12.19
CA THR A 353 -11.91 -3.28 12.87
C THR A 353 -12.73 -3.19 14.18
N THR A 354 -13.25 -4.32 14.66
CA THR A 354 -14.28 -4.46 15.72
C THR A 354 -13.79 -4.36 17.17
N ASP A 355 -12.66 -3.72 17.44
CA ASP A 355 -12.23 -3.54 18.84
C ASP A 355 -13.13 -2.52 19.59
N GLU A 356 -13.14 -2.61 20.92
CA GLU A 356 -14.01 -1.77 21.75
C GLU A 356 -13.70 -0.27 21.63
N LYS A 357 -12.43 0.07 21.38
CA LYS A 357 -12.00 1.44 21.06
C LYS A 357 -12.59 1.93 19.74
N SER A 358 -12.69 1.08 18.72
CA SER A 358 -13.32 1.40 17.44
C SER A 358 -14.82 1.57 17.59
N ARG A 359 -15.49 0.82 18.48
CA ARG A 359 -16.91 1.05 18.78
C ARG A 359 -17.15 2.45 19.33
N GLN A 360 -16.28 2.94 20.23
CA GLN A 360 -16.38 4.30 20.76
C GLN A 360 -16.11 5.36 19.67
N ARG A 361 -15.08 5.16 18.83
CA ARG A 361 -14.80 6.07 17.70
C ARG A 361 -15.96 6.14 16.71
N ARG A 362 -16.58 5.01 16.37
CA ARG A 362 -17.77 4.98 15.49
C ARG A 362 -18.94 5.77 16.08
N LYS A 363 -19.16 5.68 17.40
CA LYS A 363 -20.19 6.49 18.08
C LYS A 363 -19.88 7.99 17.99
N GLU A 364 -18.63 8.38 18.19
CA GLU A 364 -18.19 9.79 18.09
C GLU A 364 -18.30 10.32 16.66
N ALA A 365 -17.87 9.54 15.66
CA ALA A 365 -18.00 9.89 14.25
C ALA A 365 -19.47 10.07 13.83
N LEU A 366 -20.34 9.17 14.28
CA LEU A 366 -21.78 9.24 14.02
C LEU A 366 -22.42 10.45 14.71
N HIS A 367 -22.04 10.73 15.96
CA HIS A 367 -22.49 11.92 16.68
C HIS A 367 -22.07 13.21 15.96
N ASN A 368 -20.83 13.28 15.49
CA ASN A 368 -20.32 14.41 14.71
C ASN A 368 -21.09 14.58 13.39
N TYR A 369 -21.35 13.49 12.68
CA TYR A 369 -22.17 13.49 11.48
C TYR A 369 -23.58 14.04 11.75
N HIS A 370 -24.28 13.52 12.78
CA HIS A 370 -25.61 14.00 13.17
C HIS A 370 -25.61 15.49 13.50
N ARG A 371 -24.62 15.96 14.25
CA ARG A 371 -24.48 17.37 14.62
C ARG A 371 -24.32 18.26 13.39
N VAL A 372 -23.51 17.84 12.41
CA VAL A 372 -23.29 18.58 11.16
C VAL A 372 -24.53 18.58 10.27
N VAL A 373 -25.21 17.43 10.11
CA VAL A 373 -26.47 17.33 9.36
C VAL A 373 -27.54 18.23 10.00
N ALA A 374 -27.70 18.18 11.32
CA ALA A 374 -28.64 19.03 12.04
C ALA A 374 -28.35 20.52 11.80
N ARG A 375 -27.07 20.93 11.85
CA ARG A 375 -26.66 22.33 11.66
C ARG A 375 -26.82 22.82 10.23
N GLN A 376 -26.42 22.01 9.25
CA GLN A 376 -26.28 22.44 7.85
C GLN A 376 -27.47 22.07 6.96
N VAL A 377 -28.29 21.10 7.38
CA VAL A 377 -29.42 20.60 6.57
C VAL A 377 -30.72 20.80 7.31
N THR A 378 -30.90 20.13 8.46
CA THR A 378 -32.19 20.10 9.17
C THR A 378 -32.59 21.48 9.70
N GLY A 379 -31.67 22.21 10.34
CA GLY A 379 -31.92 23.54 10.90
C GLY A 379 -32.34 24.57 9.84
N PRO A 380 -31.59 24.73 8.72
CA PRO A 380 -32.00 25.59 7.63
C PRO A 380 -33.38 25.25 7.04
N MET A 381 -33.68 23.96 6.83
CA MET A 381 -34.98 23.54 6.29
C MET A 381 -36.13 23.82 7.27
N LEU A 382 -35.91 23.63 8.57
CA LEU A 382 -36.92 23.96 9.57
C LEU A 382 -37.25 25.46 9.57
N ARG A 383 -36.22 26.31 9.48
CA ARG A 383 -36.41 27.77 9.34
C ARG A 383 -37.12 28.16 8.05
N GLN A 384 -36.83 27.46 6.94
CA GLN A 384 -37.56 27.66 5.69
C GLN A 384 -39.03 27.28 5.83
N ALA A 385 -39.33 26.17 6.52
CA ALA A 385 -40.69 25.70 6.73
C ALA A 385 -41.49 26.67 7.61
N GLU A 386 -40.86 27.25 8.63
CA GLU A 386 -41.44 28.28 9.48
C GLU A 386 -41.73 29.58 8.72
N ALA A 387 -40.89 29.93 7.75
CA ALA A 387 -41.03 31.12 6.92
C ALA A 387 -41.94 30.92 5.69
N ALA A 388 -42.31 29.68 5.37
CA ALA A 388 -43.11 29.35 4.19
C ALA A 388 -44.56 29.86 4.34
N VAL A 389 -44.98 30.69 3.38
CA VAL A 389 -46.34 31.24 3.32
C VAL A 389 -47.34 30.22 2.77
N ASP A 390 -46.90 29.37 1.84
CA ASP A 390 -47.71 28.29 1.29
C ASP A 390 -47.79 27.13 2.30
N PRO A 391 -49.00 26.75 2.77
CA PRO A 391 -49.17 25.63 3.70
C PRO A 391 -48.70 24.28 3.14
N LEU A 392 -48.73 24.07 1.82
CA LEU A 392 -48.24 22.84 1.19
C LEU A 392 -46.72 22.76 1.25
N ASP A 393 -46.01 23.82 0.88
CA ASP A 393 -44.54 23.89 0.97
C ASP A 393 -44.07 23.72 2.41
N ARG A 394 -44.76 24.36 3.36
CA ARG A 394 -44.51 24.18 4.79
C ARG A 394 -44.67 22.72 5.22
N ALA A 395 -45.76 22.06 4.82
CA ALA A 395 -46.02 20.68 5.17
C ALA A 395 -44.96 19.73 4.60
N LEU A 396 -44.57 19.91 3.33
CA LEU A 396 -43.53 19.10 2.69
C LEU A 396 -42.17 19.26 3.36
N GLN A 397 -41.77 20.49 3.67
CA GLN A 397 -40.49 20.75 4.36
C GLN A 397 -40.50 20.18 5.79
N LEU A 398 -41.61 20.27 6.52
CA LEU A 398 -41.75 19.67 7.85
C LEU A 398 -41.71 18.13 7.79
N GLN A 399 -42.40 17.51 6.84
CA GLN A 399 -42.36 16.06 6.64
C GLN A 399 -40.94 15.59 6.29
N PHE A 400 -40.23 16.35 5.47
CA PHE A 400 -38.85 16.06 5.12
C PHE A 400 -37.90 16.15 6.32
N VAL A 401 -38.04 17.18 7.16
CA VAL A 401 -37.29 17.31 8.43
C VAL A 401 -37.58 16.14 9.36
N GLN A 402 -38.85 15.72 9.48
CA GLN A 402 -39.25 14.58 10.31
C GLN A 402 -38.67 13.26 9.78
N LEU A 403 -38.71 13.03 8.47
CA LEU A 403 -38.13 11.84 7.83
C LEU A 403 -36.61 11.78 8.06
N ASN A 404 -35.90 12.91 7.91
CA ASN A 404 -34.46 12.96 8.21
C ASN A 404 -34.17 12.72 9.69
N ALA A 405 -34.96 13.30 10.60
CA ALA A 405 -34.79 13.08 12.03
C ALA A 405 -35.00 11.61 12.41
N LEU A 406 -36.06 10.98 11.88
CA LEU A 406 -36.34 9.56 12.08
C LEU A 406 -35.25 8.67 11.51
N PHE A 407 -34.76 8.97 10.31
CA PHE A 407 -33.68 8.20 9.68
C PHE A 407 -32.40 8.28 10.52
N LEU A 408 -32.00 9.48 10.96
CA LEU A 408 -30.81 9.67 11.82
C LEU A 408 -31.00 9.04 13.21
N GLU A 409 -32.20 9.05 13.77
CA GLU A 409 -32.49 8.43 15.08
C GLU A 409 -32.47 6.90 15.00
N LYS A 410 -33.02 6.31 13.93
CA LYS A 410 -33.20 4.86 13.80
C LYS A 410 -32.05 4.15 13.09
N ALA A 411 -31.28 4.83 12.23
CA ALA A 411 -30.13 4.24 11.55
C ALA A 411 -29.10 3.61 12.51
N PRO A 412 -28.75 4.20 13.68
CA PRO A 412 -27.86 3.59 14.65
C PRO A 412 -28.45 2.30 15.25
N THR A 413 -29.75 2.28 15.57
CA THR A 413 -30.43 1.14 16.18
C THR A 413 -30.63 -0.02 15.20
N VAL A 414 -31.07 0.27 13.98
CA VAL A 414 -31.18 -0.72 12.90
C VAL A 414 -29.80 -1.35 12.64
N ARG A 415 -28.75 -0.53 12.63
CA ARG A 415 -27.39 -1.00 12.44
C ARG A 415 -26.86 -1.79 13.64
N GLU A 416 -27.12 -1.35 14.87
CA GLU A 416 -26.71 -2.07 16.07
C GLU A 416 -27.44 -3.41 16.18
N GLN A 417 -28.70 -3.50 15.75
CA GLN A 417 -29.44 -4.75 15.62
C GLN A 417 -28.88 -5.65 14.52
N MET A 418 -28.50 -5.10 13.36
CA MET A 418 -27.81 -5.86 12.30
C MET A 418 -26.44 -6.37 12.76
N LEU A 419 -25.72 -5.61 13.58
CA LEU A 419 -24.42 -5.99 14.13
C LEU A 419 -24.54 -6.97 15.31
N GLN A 420 -25.58 -6.86 16.16
CA GLN A 420 -25.84 -7.77 17.27
C GLN A 420 -26.44 -9.11 16.82
N GLY A 421 -27.08 -9.16 15.65
CA GLY A 421 -27.49 -10.42 15.00
C GLY A 421 -26.33 -11.27 14.48
N LEU A 422 -25.09 -10.76 14.54
CA LEU A 422 -23.86 -11.45 14.20
C LEU A 422 -23.31 -12.16 15.45
N SER A 423 -23.88 -13.31 15.78
CA SER A 423 -23.26 -14.26 16.71
C SER A 423 -21.91 -14.76 16.13
N PRO A 424 -20.88 -15.05 16.95
CA PRO A 424 -19.56 -15.52 16.51
C PRO A 424 -19.58 -16.80 15.64
N GLN A 425 -20.69 -17.53 15.61
CA GLN A 425 -20.80 -18.77 14.82
C GLN A 425 -21.12 -18.57 13.33
N ARG A 426 -21.14 -17.32 12.82
CA ARG A 426 -21.53 -17.00 11.43
C ARG A 426 -20.52 -16.11 10.68
N GLU A 427 -19.24 -16.26 10.95
CA GLU A 427 -18.17 -15.47 10.31
C GLU A 427 -18.05 -15.67 8.79
N GLU A 428 -18.56 -16.78 8.22
CA GLU A 428 -18.51 -17.00 6.76
C GLU A 428 -19.46 -16.10 5.95
N SER A 429 -20.39 -15.36 6.58
CA SER A 429 -21.36 -14.49 5.88
C SER A 429 -21.00 -12.99 5.91
N LEU A 430 -19.80 -12.61 6.38
CA LEU A 430 -19.39 -11.21 6.60
C LEU A 430 -19.31 -10.34 5.32
N LYS A 431 -19.38 -10.92 4.12
CA LYS A 431 -19.38 -10.17 2.84
C LYS A 431 -20.67 -9.37 2.60
N GLY A 432 -21.79 -9.72 3.25
CA GLY A 432 -23.08 -9.03 3.06
C GLY A 432 -23.30 -7.80 3.94
N THR A 433 -22.56 -7.66 5.04
CA THR A 433 -22.81 -6.64 6.07
C THR A 433 -22.18 -5.27 5.78
N ASP A 434 -21.07 -5.22 5.04
CA ASP A 434 -20.52 -3.94 4.58
C ASP A 434 -21.42 -3.29 3.52
N LYS A 435 -22.12 -4.11 2.74
CA LYS A 435 -23.07 -3.66 1.72
C LYS A 435 -24.28 -2.95 2.33
N SER A 436 -24.89 -3.48 3.38
CA SER A 436 -26.06 -2.85 4.03
C SER A 436 -25.72 -1.53 4.74
N VAL A 437 -24.51 -1.43 5.30
CA VAL A 437 -23.98 -0.17 5.86
C VAL A 437 -23.75 0.86 4.77
N SER A 438 -23.13 0.47 3.67
CA SER A 438 -22.90 1.34 2.52
C SER A 438 -24.22 1.83 1.91
N GLU A 439 -25.22 0.95 1.79
CA GLU A 439 -26.57 1.28 1.34
C GLU A 439 -27.26 2.30 2.25
N LEU A 440 -27.20 2.14 3.58
CA LEU A 440 -27.76 3.12 4.52
C LEU A 440 -27.07 4.49 4.44
N LEU A 441 -25.75 4.51 4.27
CA LEU A 441 -25.00 5.75 4.05
C LEU A 441 -25.33 6.39 2.70
N ALA A 442 -25.53 5.59 1.65
CA ALA A 442 -25.96 6.05 0.34
C ALA A 442 -27.36 6.66 0.39
N ILE A 443 -28.31 6.04 1.09
CA ILE A 443 -29.66 6.59 1.32
C ILE A 443 -29.56 7.92 2.09
N SER A 444 -28.75 7.98 3.15
CA SER A 444 -28.50 9.22 3.89
C SER A 444 -27.94 10.33 2.99
N GLY A 445 -26.99 9.98 2.10
CA GLY A 445 -26.41 10.88 1.12
C GLY A 445 -27.43 11.39 0.08
N GLN A 446 -28.33 10.52 -0.38
CA GLN A 446 -29.42 10.88 -1.29
C GLN A 446 -30.41 11.83 -0.62
N MET A 447 -30.81 11.57 0.64
CA MET A 447 -31.67 12.46 1.41
C MET A 447 -31.02 13.83 1.60
N VAL A 448 -29.74 13.88 1.98
CA VAL A 448 -28.98 15.14 2.07
C VAL A 448 -28.95 15.90 0.73
N SER A 449 -28.78 15.20 -0.39
CA SER A 449 -28.75 15.82 -1.72
C SER A 449 -30.10 16.39 -2.10
N LEU A 450 -31.18 15.64 -1.85
CA LEU A 450 -32.55 16.10 -2.05
C LEU A 450 -32.85 17.33 -1.19
N ALA A 451 -32.42 17.33 0.07
CA ALA A 451 -32.53 18.46 0.98
C ALA A 451 -31.91 19.74 0.40
N LYS A 452 -30.68 19.62 -0.12
CA LYS A 452 -29.96 20.75 -0.74
C LYS A 452 -30.69 21.27 -1.97
N GLU A 453 -31.23 20.40 -2.82
CA GLU A 453 -32.02 20.84 -3.98
C GLU A 453 -33.32 21.54 -3.56
N MET A 454 -34.02 21.03 -2.53
CA MET A 454 -35.20 21.70 -1.98
C MET A 454 -34.86 23.10 -1.44
N THR A 455 -33.69 23.30 -0.81
CA THR A 455 -33.28 24.63 -0.32
C THR A 455 -32.96 25.61 -1.44
N LYS A 456 -32.63 25.14 -2.66
CA LYS A 456 -32.39 25.99 -3.84
C LYS A 456 -33.69 26.40 -4.53
N TRP A 457 -34.79 25.72 -4.23
CA TRP A 457 -36.08 25.99 -4.86
C TRP A 457 -36.63 27.32 -4.35
N LYS A 458 -36.43 28.38 -5.14
CA LYS A 458 -37.08 29.66 -4.89
C LYS A 458 -38.54 29.53 -5.33
N PRO A 459 -39.52 29.86 -4.46
CA PRO A 459 -40.91 29.90 -4.88
C PRO A 459 -41.02 30.83 -6.08
N ARG A 460 -41.56 30.33 -7.19
CA ARG A 460 -41.89 31.20 -8.32
C ARG A 460 -42.85 32.27 -7.78
N PRO A 461 -42.56 33.57 -7.95
CA PRO A 461 -43.47 34.60 -7.50
C PRO A 461 -44.81 34.39 -8.21
N THR A 462 -45.81 33.95 -7.45
CA THR A 462 -47.21 33.86 -7.86
C THR A 462 -47.78 35.28 -7.96
N SER A 463 -47.21 36.07 -8.86
CA SER A 463 -47.90 37.24 -9.42
C SER A 463 -48.90 36.73 -10.46
N MET A 464 -49.97 36.10 -9.99
CA MET A 464 -51.18 35.97 -10.80
C MET A 464 -51.87 37.34 -10.77
N PRO A 465 -51.98 38.08 -11.89
CA PRO A 465 -52.83 39.26 -11.95
C PRO A 465 -54.26 38.81 -11.71
N SER A 466 -54.96 39.48 -10.79
CA SER A 466 -56.36 39.26 -10.48
C SER A 466 -57.26 39.57 -11.68
N ARG A 467 -57.39 38.63 -12.61
CA ARG A 467 -58.49 38.62 -13.57
C ARG A 467 -59.73 38.08 -12.88
N THR A 468 -60.61 38.99 -12.48
CA THR A 468 -62.02 38.71 -12.17
C THR A 468 -62.66 37.92 -13.31
N PRO A 469 -63.22 36.73 -13.07
CA PRO A 469 -63.96 36.01 -14.09
C PRO A 469 -65.43 36.42 -14.05
N THR A 470 -65.84 37.24 -15.01
CA THR A 470 -67.24 37.30 -15.43
C THR A 470 -67.54 36.08 -16.30
N THR A 471 -68.52 35.30 -15.82
CA THR A 471 -69.50 34.50 -16.58
C THR A 471 -69.11 33.18 -17.27
N LYS A 472 -69.99 32.21 -16.94
CA LYS A 472 -70.56 31.11 -17.74
C LYS A 472 -69.86 29.75 -17.68
N LEU A 473 -70.40 28.95 -16.76
CA LEU A 473 -70.58 27.50 -16.87
C LEU A 473 -70.91 27.07 -18.31
N ASN A 474 -70.12 26.15 -18.84
CA ASN A 474 -70.58 25.14 -19.76
C ASN A 474 -69.88 23.82 -19.42
N LEU A 475 -70.65 22.91 -18.82
CA LEU A 475 -70.29 21.50 -18.70
C LEU A 475 -70.21 20.89 -20.10
N SER A 476 -69.10 20.21 -20.41
CA SER A 476 -69.12 19.07 -21.32
C SER A 476 -67.95 18.13 -21.06
N ARG A 477 -68.35 16.91 -20.65
CA ARG A 477 -67.68 15.61 -20.68
C ARG A 477 -66.49 15.49 -21.65
N ARG A 478 -65.46 14.78 -21.20
CA ARG A 478 -65.05 13.48 -21.79
C ARG A 478 -64.10 12.72 -20.85
N PHE A 479 -64.56 11.55 -20.44
CA PHE A 479 -63.76 10.40 -20.02
C PHE A 479 -63.20 9.71 -21.27
N ALA A 480 -61.98 9.18 -21.18
CA ALA A 480 -61.43 8.02 -21.90
C ALA A 480 -60.08 7.71 -21.22
N ASP A 481 -60.01 6.67 -20.39
CA ASP A 481 -59.72 5.28 -20.76
C ASP A 481 -58.25 5.06 -21.14
N SER A 482 -57.53 4.33 -20.29
CA SER A 482 -56.37 3.53 -20.71
C SER A 482 -56.36 2.24 -19.89
N ASP A 483 -56.90 1.21 -20.52
CA ASP A 483 -56.89 -0.18 -20.08
C ASP A 483 -55.48 -0.79 -20.03
N LEU A 484 -55.32 -1.64 -19.03
CA LEU A 484 -54.29 -2.66 -18.90
C LEU A 484 -54.52 -3.78 -19.94
N VAL A 485 -53.47 -4.17 -20.65
CA VAL A 485 -53.42 -5.46 -21.37
C VAL A 485 -52.29 -6.29 -20.79
N SER A 486 -52.71 -7.39 -20.17
CA SER A 486 -51.90 -8.56 -19.82
C SER A 486 -51.90 -9.55 -20.98
N GLN A 487 -50.78 -10.27 -21.17
CA GLN A 487 -50.57 -11.63 -21.74
C GLN A 487 -49.18 -11.64 -22.41
N ASN A 488 -48.26 -12.57 -22.17
CA ASN A 488 -48.34 -13.96 -21.69
C ASN A 488 -47.27 -14.27 -20.64
#